data_AF-A0A7V3A806-F1
#
_entry.id   AF-A0A7V3A806-F1
#
_cell.length_a   1.000
_cell.length_b   1.000
_cell.length_c   1.000
_cell.angle_alpha   90.00
_cell.angle_beta   90.00
_cell.angle_gamma   90.00
#
_symmetry.space_group_name_H-M   'P 1'
#
loop_
_entity.id
_entity.type
_entity.pdbx_description
1 polymer ?
#
loop_
_entity_poly.entity_id
_entity_poly.type
_entity_poly.pdbx_seq_one_letter_code
_entity_poly.pdbx_strand_id
1 'polypeptide(L)'
;MPGNCLILISCSDHKIPGGDPKNINGNTDINWLKEDNIKKKLLQTRQLIYQNIKRNKLEDAEKKQGKRGEDPINETLYDGPDLGGNDFNGLYMPAYKRYYGRFFRKLINLSKSSYDELWKGLQPQFRVLIVSALYGLLEPYDMIQEYTCHLTDRFVDNGQMLSSVWTEQITEILNWYMKKYDIKYVIDLLSEESYQALFIWREIYQEHKEVKFLHRVYKNSAGPITLINSAIYFFYETMKEKIDPEKIPVDEFIQRDYFQDEMILFEPQFMGSKKEVVREGITEMVPALKREIRAGWNYLSDAVRNQLANAEYVFNKMSYLQLFDFTTAAICLFKAWELWLGEVIYKVSQATGRSLKNKEGKVIDINKATLGNFAYYLEEINKLVEVDPIIAKRIKQEFPRITSEEIKNICRGINEVKNKYRNDYAHRYRMSKEFYEKFRKETFEFFNKWPLIFQLDK
;
A
#
# COMPACT_ATOMS: atom_id res chain seq x y z
N MET A 1 7.76 -23.52 -19.98
CA MET A 1 8.28 -22.14 -19.83
C MET A 1 9.31 -22.17 -18.70
N PRO A 2 10.54 -21.66 -18.88
CA PRO A 2 11.50 -21.56 -17.78
C PRO A 2 10.97 -20.61 -16.69
N GLY A 3 11.47 -20.81 -15.46
CA GLY A 3 10.99 -20.23 -14.21
C GLY A 3 11.22 -18.76 -13.99
N ASN A 4 10.72 -17.94 -14.92
CA ASN A 4 11.03 -16.53 -15.00
C ASN A 4 9.99 -15.66 -14.26
N CYS A 5 9.12 -16.28 -13.46
CA CYS A 5 8.16 -15.57 -12.61
C CYS A 5 8.51 -15.78 -11.13
N LEU A 6 8.78 -14.69 -10.43
CA LEU A 6 8.95 -14.66 -8.99
C LEU A 6 7.65 -14.18 -8.32
N ILE A 7 7.26 -14.83 -7.23
CA ILE A 7 6.13 -14.45 -6.40
C ILE A 7 6.63 -14.15 -4.99
N LEU A 8 6.28 -12.98 -4.48
CA LEU A 8 6.59 -12.58 -3.11
C LEU A 8 5.35 -12.78 -2.23
N ILE A 9 5.52 -13.46 -1.11
CA ILE A 9 4.46 -13.64 -0.09
C ILE A 9 4.99 -13.35 1.30
N SER A 10 4.12 -12.89 2.19
CA SER A 10 4.48 -12.62 3.59
C SER A 10 4.57 -13.92 4.38
N CYS A 11 5.45 -13.95 5.38
CA CYS A 11 5.46 -15.02 6.38
C CYS A 11 4.18 -15.03 7.22
N SER A 12 4.14 -15.90 8.23
CA SER A 12 3.06 -15.94 9.20
C SER A 12 3.58 -15.78 10.61
N ASP A 13 2.86 -14.96 11.38
CA ASP A 13 2.95 -14.86 12.83
C ASP A 13 2.79 -16.24 13.48
N HIS A 14 1.70 -16.94 13.13
CA HIS A 14 1.40 -18.29 13.62
C HIS A 14 2.17 -19.35 12.84
N LYS A 15 2.68 -20.34 13.56
CA LYS A 15 3.43 -21.46 13.00
C LYS A 15 2.91 -22.77 13.59
N ILE A 16 3.05 -23.85 12.84
CA ILE A 16 2.77 -25.21 13.33
C ILE A 16 3.93 -25.60 14.26
N PRO A 17 3.69 -26.08 15.49
CA PRO A 17 4.75 -26.53 16.39
C PRO A 17 5.36 -27.88 15.94
N GLY A 18 6.46 -28.29 16.58
CA GLY A 18 7.13 -29.57 16.32
C GLY A 18 8.13 -29.52 15.17
N GLY A 19 8.47 -30.66 14.58
CA GLY A 19 9.51 -30.78 13.55
C GLY A 19 10.50 -31.89 13.90
N ASP A 20 11.60 -32.00 13.15
CA ASP A 20 12.65 -32.98 13.40
C ASP A 20 14.03 -32.27 13.39
N PRO A 21 14.85 -32.40 14.45
CA PRO A 21 16.23 -31.92 14.45
C PRO A 21 17.08 -32.47 13.30
N LYS A 22 16.80 -33.69 12.84
CA LYS A 22 17.53 -34.35 11.75
C LYS A 22 17.27 -33.74 10.38
N ASN A 23 16.29 -32.85 10.25
CA ASN A 23 16.03 -32.16 8.99
C ASN A 23 17.15 -31.17 8.62
N ILE A 24 18.05 -30.81 9.55
CA ILE A 24 19.23 -30.00 9.26
C ILE A 24 20.49 -30.89 9.33
N ASN A 25 21.00 -31.34 8.18
CA ASN A 25 22.15 -32.26 8.09
C ASN A 25 23.50 -31.54 8.29
N GLY A 26 23.67 -30.76 9.36
CA GLY A 26 24.94 -30.09 9.65
C GLY A 26 25.29 -28.92 8.74
N ASN A 27 24.51 -28.67 7.68
CA ASN A 27 24.74 -27.60 6.71
C ASN A 27 23.55 -26.62 6.71
N THR A 28 23.87 -25.34 6.56
CA THR A 28 22.87 -24.26 6.52
C THR A 28 22.11 -24.38 5.21
N ASP A 29 20.91 -24.95 5.26
CA ASP A 29 20.08 -25.40 4.12
C ASP A 29 19.54 -24.27 3.22
N ILE A 30 20.21 -23.11 3.17
CA ILE A 30 19.98 -22.05 2.19
C ILE A 30 20.65 -22.44 0.87
N ASN A 31 20.18 -23.53 0.27
CA ASN A 31 20.80 -24.14 -0.91
C ASN A 31 20.69 -23.26 -2.16
N TRP A 32 19.70 -22.38 -2.19
CA TRP A 32 19.47 -21.47 -3.29
C TRP A 32 20.45 -20.29 -3.30
N LEU A 33 21.08 -19.92 -2.18
CA LEU A 33 22.02 -18.80 -2.06
C LEU A 33 23.46 -19.30 -1.97
N LYS A 34 24.12 -19.40 -3.13
CA LYS A 34 25.50 -19.94 -3.24
C LYS A 34 26.60 -18.88 -3.11
N GLU A 35 26.24 -17.61 -3.11
CA GLU A 35 27.21 -16.52 -3.00
C GLU A 35 27.63 -16.35 -1.53
N ASP A 36 28.88 -16.70 -1.21
CA ASP A 36 29.36 -16.81 0.18
C ASP A 36 29.26 -15.49 0.96
N ASN A 37 29.53 -14.35 0.32
CA ASN A 37 29.47 -13.05 1.00
C ASN A 37 28.03 -12.67 1.37
N ILE A 38 27.05 -12.84 0.46
CA ILE A 38 25.64 -12.57 0.70
C ILE A 38 25.09 -13.57 1.73
N LYS A 39 25.43 -14.86 1.60
CA LYS A 39 25.03 -15.90 2.55
C LYS A 39 25.56 -15.62 3.96
N LYS A 40 26.83 -15.23 4.08
CA LYS A 40 27.44 -14.87 5.37
C LYS A 40 26.75 -13.66 6.00
N LYS A 41 26.53 -12.59 5.22
CA LYS A 41 25.77 -11.43 5.72
C LYS A 41 24.38 -11.85 6.18
N LEU A 42 23.68 -12.71 5.43
CA LEU A 42 22.32 -13.16 5.76
C LEU A 42 22.30 -13.86 7.11
N LEU A 43 23.21 -14.81 7.33
CA LEU A 43 23.35 -15.51 8.61
C LEU A 43 23.74 -14.54 9.74
N GLN A 44 24.63 -13.58 9.51
CA GLN A 44 24.98 -12.56 10.51
C GLN A 44 23.76 -11.74 10.95
N THR A 45 22.89 -11.36 10.02
CA THR A 45 21.68 -10.61 10.34
C THR A 45 20.65 -11.48 11.07
N ARG A 46 20.47 -12.73 10.66
CA ARG A 46 19.64 -13.71 11.39
C ARG A 46 20.12 -13.86 12.83
N GLN A 47 21.44 -14.00 13.02
CA GLN A 47 22.05 -14.11 14.34
C GLN A 47 21.87 -12.86 15.19
N LEU A 48 22.01 -11.68 14.59
CA LEU A 48 21.76 -10.40 15.27
C LEU A 48 20.32 -10.35 15.80
N ILE A 49 19.34 -10.73 14.99
CA ILE A 49 17.92 -10.69 15.37
C ILE A 49 17.63 -11.72 16.46
N TYR A 50 18.12 -12.95 16.31
CA TYR A 50 18.06 -13.98 17.34
C TYR A 50 18.60 -13.48 18.69
N GLN A 51 19.79 -12.88 18.70
CA GLN A 51 20.38 -12.33 19.93
C GLN A 51 19.52 -11.21 20.53
N ASN A 52 18.90 -10.37 19.72
CA ASN A 52 18.02 -9.31 20.21
C ASN A 52 16.70 -9.87 20.78
N ILE A 53 16.17 -10.95 20.21
CA ILE A 53 15.05 -11.70 20.80
C ILE A 53 15.48 -12.24 22.18
N LYS A 54 16.55 -13.03 22.24
CA LYS A 54 17.02 -13.68 23.48
C LYS A 54 17.43 -12.70 24.57
N ARG A 55 17.88 -11.50 24.22
CA ARG A 55 18.26 -10.43 25.16
C ARG A 55 17.11 -9.49 25.51
N ASN A 56 15.88 -9.79 25.09
CA ASN A 56 14.71 -8.94 25.37
C ASN A 56 14.89 -7.50 24.87
N LYS A 57 15.53 -7.36 23.70
CA LYS A 57 15.77 -6.08 23.01
C LYS A 57 14.79 -5.82 21.86
N LEU A 58 13.90 -6.76 21.56
CA LEU A 58 12.82 -6.58 20.60
C LEU A 58 11.47 -6.70 21.32
N GLU A 59 10.55 -5.80 21.01
CA GLU A 59 9.19 -5.79 21.56
C GLU A 59 8.12 -5.66 20.47
N ASP A 60 6.96 -6.25 20.75
CA ASP A 60 5.77 -6.09 19.91
C ASP A 60 5.08 -4.76 20.22
N ALA A 61 5.42 -3.73 19.46
CA ALA A 61 4.83 -2.41 19.62
C ALA A 61 3.38 -2.33 19.13
N GLU A 62 2.98 -3.17 18.16
CA GLU A 62 1.66 -3.07 17.51
C GLU A 62 0.57 -3.83 18.26
N LYS A 63 0.82 -5.10 18.60
CA LYS A 63 -0.12 -5.93 19.36
C LYS A 63 0.08 -5.82 20.86
N LYS A 64 1.14 -5.12 21.31
CA LYS A 64 1.46 -4.91 22.73
C LYS A 64 1.62 -6.21 23.51
N GLN A 65 2.25 -7.20 22.88
CA GLN A 65 2.49 -8.53 23.45
C GLN A 65 3.74 -8.60 24.33
N GLY A 66 4.39 -7.47 24.59
CA GLY A 66 5.61 -7.41 25.40
C GLY A 66 6.87 -7.74 24.61
N LYS A 67 7.90 -8.18 25.33
CA LYS A 67 9.21 -8.44 24.75
C LYS A 67 9.25 -9.82 24.11
N ARG A 68 9.87 -9.93 22.93
CA ARG A 68 9.89 -11.18 22.16
C ARG A 68 10.61 -12.33 22.86
N GLY A 69 11.60 -12.06 23.70
CA GLY A 69 12.28 -13.12 24.46
C GLY A 69 11.48 -13.68 25.64
N GLU A 70 10.37 -13.03 26.02
CA GLU A 70 9.42 -13.50 27.04
C GLU A 70 8.29 -14.36 26.42
N ASP A 71 8.24 -14.47 25.09
CA ASP A 71 7.30 -15.33 24.39
C ASP A 71 7.73 -16.80 24.55
N PRO A 72 6.87 -17.70 25.08
CA PRO A 72 7.18 -19.11 25.26
C PRO A 72 7.66 -19.82 23.99
N ILE A 73 7.22 -19.38 22.82
CA ILE A 73 7.68 -19.94 21.54
C ILE A 73 9.19 -19.67 21.36
N ASN A 74 9.62 -18.43 21.64
CA ASN A 74 11.02 -18.02 21.49
C ASN A 74 11.93 -18.55 22.60
N GLU A 75 11.40 -19.03 23.72
CA GLU A 75 12.19 -19.78 24.71
C GLU A 75 12.82 -21.02 24.07
N THR A 76 12.05 -21.71 23.23
CA THR A 76 12.45 -22.93 22.50
C THR A 76 13.13 -22.65 21.14
N LEU A 77 13.39 -21.39 20.80
CA LEU A 77 14.21 -21.04 19.64
C LEU A 77 15.69 -21.26 19.97
N TYR A 78 16.36 -22.13 19.20
CA TYR A 78 17.76 -22.49 19.42
C TYR A 78 18.69 -21.70 18.50
N ASP A 79 19.94 -21.51 18.93
CA ASP A 79 21.02 -20.91 18.14
C ASP A 79 21.53 -21.89 17.07
N GLY A 80 20.64 -22.21 16.14
CA GLY A 80 20.82 -23.28 15.17
C GLY A 80 21.60 -22.86 13.91
N PRO A 81 22.00 -23.82 13.06
CA PRO A 81 22.70 -23.53 11.82
C PRO A 81 21.93 -22.57 10.89
N ASP A 82 20.60 -22.63 10.89
CA ASP A 82 19.74 -21.73 10.11
C ASP A 82 19.87 -20.24 10.48
N LEU A 83 20.34 -19.97 11.71
CA LEU A 83 20.63 -18.65 12.24
C LEU A 83 22.14 -18.33 12.25
N GLY A 84 23.00 -19.30 11.91
CA GLY A 84 24.45 -19.16 11.91
C GLY A 84 25.14 -19.69 13.18
N GLY A 85 24.38 -20.30 14.09
CA GLY A 85 24.89 -20.99 15.27
C GLY A 85 25.22 -22.46 15.02
N ASN A 86 25.40 -23.21 16.11
CA ASN A 86 25.82 -24.62 16.09
C ASN A 86 24.98 -25.51 17.03
N ASP A 87 23.80 -25.04 17.45
CA ASP A 87 22.86 -25.82 18.26
C ASP A 87 21.93 -26.67 17.36
N PHE A 88 22.12 -27.98 17.41
CA PHE A 88 21.36 -28.94 16.61
C PHE A 88 20.08 -29.43 17.29
N ASN A 89 19.65 -28.83 18.41
CA ASN A 89 18.41 -29.22 19.10
C ASN A 89 17.16 -28.55 18.54
N GLY A 90 17.30 -27.59 17.61
CA GLY A 90 16.18 -26.92 16.95
C GLY A 90 15.23 -27.90 16.25
N LEU A 91 13.92 -27.60 16.30
CA LEU A 91 12.91 -28.39 15.61
C LEU A 91 12.61 -27.76 14.24
N TYR A 92 12.98 -28.45 13.17
CA TYR A 92 12.93 -27.90 11.82
C TYR A 92 11.80 -28.47 10.98
N MET A 93 11.23 -27.61 10.13
CA MET A 93 10.21 -27.94 9.13
C MET A 93 10.35 -26.99 7.93
N PRO A 94 10.01 -27.42 6.71
CA PRO A 94 9.95 -26.52 5.56
C PRO A 94 9.04 -25.31 5.81
N ALA A 95 9.47 -24.12 5.39
CA ALA A 95 8.74 -22.88 5.60
C ALA A 95 7.25 -22.94 5.16
N TYR A 96 6.95 -23.54 4.00
CA TYR A 96 5.57 -23.66 3.51
C TYR A 96 4.67 -24.55 4.40
N LYS A 97 5.26 -25.47 5.16
CA LYS A 97 4.56 -26.31 6.13
C LYS A 97 4.52 -25.66 7.50
N ARG A 98 5.59 -24.95 7.88
CA ARG A 98 5.71 -24.29 9.18
C ARG A 98 4.70 -23.16 9.33
N TYR A 99 4.53 -22.32 8.32
CA TYR A 99 3.65 -21.15 8.43
C TYR A 99 2.16 -21.53 8.43
N TYR A 100 1.39 -20.99 9.38
CA TYR A 100 -0.03 -21.33 9.59
C TYR A 100 -0.94 -20.12 9.83
N GLY A 101 -0.72 -19.05 9.07
CA GLY A 101 -1.46 -17.79 9.18
C GLY A 101 -2.70 -17.73 8.30
N ARG A 102 -3.35 -16.56 8.22
CA ARG A 102 -4.54 -16.35 7.37
C ARG A 102 -4.33 -16.81 5.93
N PHE A 103 -3.16 -16.53 5.36
CA PHE A 103 -2.79 -16.96 4.02
C PHE A 103 -2.60 -18.48 3.93
N PHE A 104 -1.66 -19.05 4.69
CA PHE A 104 -1.32 -20.47 4.63
C PHE A 104 -2.46 -21.40 5.07
N ARG A 105 -3.20 -21.04 6.14
CA ARG A 105 -4.39 -21.78 6.57
C ARG A 105 -5.46 -21.81 5.48
N LYS A 106 -5.64 -20.70 4.76
CA LYS A 106 -6.57 -20.67 3.62
C LYS A 106 -6.08 -21.59 2.49
N LEU A 107 -4.79 -21.58 2.17
CA LEU A 107 -4.22 -22.51 1.19
C LEU A 107 -4.40 -23.97 1.59
N ILE A 108 -4.10 -24.34 2.84
CA ILE A 108 -4.29 -25.70 3.35
C ILE A 108 -5.76 -26.12 3.20
N ASN A 109 -6.70 -25.25 3.57
CA ASN A 109 -8.13 -25.54 3.45
C ASN A 109 -8.60 -25.71 1.99
N LEU A 110 -8.06 -24.92 1.07
CA LEU A 110 -8.39 -25.01 -0.37
C LEU A 110 -7.76 -26.25 -1.03
N SER A 111 -6.52 -26.57 -0.68
CA SER A 111 -5.73 -27.66 -1.27
C SER A 111 -6.04 -29.04 -0.70
N LYS A 112 -6.57 -29.12 0.53
CA LYS A 112 -6.89 -30.38 1.22
C LYS A 112 -5.68 -31.32 1.20
N SER A 113 -5.83 -32.54 0.67
CA SER A 113 -4.78 -33.56 0.61
C SER A 113 -3.67 -33.28 -0.41
N SER A 114 -3.84 -32.32 -1.33
CA SER A 114 -2.86 -32.03 -2.39
C SER A 114 -1.89 -30.89 -2.05
N TYR A 115 -1.85 -30.41 -0.80
CA TYR A 115 -1.04 -29.25 -0.42
C TYR A 115 0.44 -29.40 -0.80
N ASP A 116 1.07 -30.51 -0.42
CA ASP A 116 2.48 -30.78 -0.71
C ASP A 116 2.75 -30.93 -2.23
N GLU A 117 1.82 -31.53 -2.96
CA GLU A 117 1.93 -31.72 -4.41
C GLU A 117 1.83 -30.40 -5.16
N LEU A 118 0.94 -29.49 -4.73
CA LEU A 118 0.78 -28.18 -5.34
C LEU A 118 2.02 -27.31 -5.16
N TRP A 119 2.63 -27.30 -3.97
CA TRP A 119 3.90 -26.59 -3.75
C TRP A 119 5.03 -27.15 -4.64
N LYS A 120 5.13 -28.48 -4.77
CA LYS A 120 6.11 -29.12 -5.67
C LYS A 120 5.85 -28.75 -7.13
N GLY A 121 4.58 -28.67 -7.52
CA GLY A 121 4.14 -28.38 -8.87
C GLY A 121 4.33 -26.94 -9.34
N LEU A 122 4.69 -26.00 -8.45
CA LEU A 122 4.96 -24.60 -8.82
C LEU A 122 6.25 -24.46 -9.65
N GLN A 123 7.29 -25.19 -9.28
CA GLN A 123 8.56 -25.18 -9.99
C GLN A 123 8.49 -26.06 -11.26
N PRO A 124 9.22 -25.71 -12.34
CA PRO A 124 10.09 -24.55 -12.45
C PRO A 124 9.33 -23.24 -12.72
N GLN A 125 8.06 -23.27 -13.14
CA GLN A 125 7.35 -22.13 -13.69
C GLN A 125 7.29 -20.90 -12.77
N PHE A 126 7.05 -21.13 -11.48
CA PHE A 126 6.99 -20.08 -10.47
C PHE A 126 8.03 -20.32 -9.39
N ARG A 127 8.82 -19.28 -9.12
CA ARG A 127 9.64 -19.16 -7.92
C ARG A 127 8.86 -18.40 -6.86
N VAL A 128 8.99 -18.81 -5.61
CA VAL A 128 8.32 -18.15 -4.49
C VAL A 128 9.38 -17.76 -3.48
N LEU A 129 9.33 -16.52 -3.01
CA LEU A 129 10.08 -16.08 -1.84
C LEU A 129 9.11 -15.64 -0.75
N ILE A 130 9.33 -16.17 0.44
CA ILE A 130 8.60 -15.81 1.66
C ILE A 130 9.42 -14.76 2.41
N VAL A 131 8.84 -13.59 2.61
CA VAL A 131 9.46 -12.49 3.35
C VAL A 131 9.21 -12.69 4.84
N SER A 132 10.28 -12.74 5.64
CA SER A 132 10.27 -13.18 7.03
C SER A 132 11.04 -12.22 7.93
N ALA A 133 10.45 -11.89 9.10
CA ALA A 133 11.07 -10.97 10.05
C ALA A 133 12.37 -11.51 10.67
N LEU A 134 12.44 -12.82 10.96
CA LEU A 134 13.65 -13.44 11.52
C LEU A 134 14.62 -13.89 10.42
N TYR A 135 14.11 -14.38 9.30
CA TYR A 135 14.93 -15.08 8.29
C TYR A 135 15.26 -14.23 7.06
N GLY A 136 14.65 -13.06 6.89
CA GLY A 136 14.79 -12.21 5.71
C GLY A 136 13.99 -12.75 4.52
N LEU A 137 14.66 -13.46 3.61
CA LEU A 137 14.02 -14.17 2.49
C LEU A 137 14.20 -15.68 2.65
N LEU A 138 13.14 -16.42 2.33
CA LEU A 138 13.11 -17.88 2.36
C LEU A 138 12.51 -18.44 1.07
N GLU A 139 13.08 -19.51 0.54
CA GLU A 139 12.34 -20.38 -0.38
C GLU A 139 11.36 -21.28 0.41
N PRO A 140 10.28 -21.80 -0.21
CA PRO A 140 9.27 -22.61 0.49
C PRO A 140 9.87 -23.80 1.25
N TYR A 141 10.92 -24.41 0.70
CA TYR A 141 11.54 -25.61 1.23
C TYR A 141 12.66 -25.35 2.24
N ASP A 142 13.01 -24.09 2.50
CA ASP A 142 14.00 -23.76 3.53
C ASP A 142 13.50 -24.26 4.89
N MET A 143 14.39 -24.94 5.61
CA MET A 143 14.11 -25.46 6.95
C MET A 143 14.17 -24.35 7.98
N ILE A 144 13.08 -24.18 8.73
CA ILE A 144 12.98 -23.13 9.77
C ILE A 144 12.48 -23.68 11.10
N GLN A 145 12.91 -23.02 12.18
CA GLN A 145 12.42 -23.24 13.52
C GLN A 145 11.08 -22.51 13.75
N GLU A 146 10.41 -22.87 14.84
CA GLU A 146 9.29 -22.08 15.35
C GLU A 146 9.83 -20.80 16.01
N TYR A 147 9.20 -19.65 15.75
CA TYR A 147 9.58 -18.36 16.33
C TYR A 147 8.39 -17.40 16.32
N THR A 148 8.42 -16.35 17.12
CA THR A 148 7.54 -15.19 17.00
C THR A 148 8.35 -13.92 16.84
N CYS A 149 8.13 -13.24 15.72
CA CYS A 149 8.79 -11.99 15.38
C CYS A 149 8.08 -11.38 14.18
N HIS A 150 7.88 -10.06 14.21
CA HIS A 150 7.23 -9.31 13.14
C HIS A 150 8.11 -8.16 12.65
N LEU A 151 7.98 -7.76 11.38
CA LEU A 151 8.81 -6.69 10.80
C LEU A 151 8.56 -5.31 11.44
N THR A 152 7.41 -5.15 12.10
CA THR A 152 7.01 -3.94 12.82
C THR A 152 7.42 -3.94 14.30
N ASP A 153 8.03 -5.05 14.78
CA ASP A 153 8.64 -5.10 16.10
C ASP A 153 9.68 -3.99 16.24
N ARG A 154 9.81 -3.45 17.46
CA ARG A 154 10.72 -2.32 17.72
C ARG A 154 11.86 -2.74 18.62
N PHE A 155 13.03 -2.15 18.35
CA PHE A 155 14.16 -2.23 19.26
C PHE A 155 13.88 -1.39 20.49
N VAL A 156 13.97 -1.99 21.68
CA VAL A 156 13.70 -1.33 22.96
C VAL A 156 14.62 -0.13 23.18
N ASP A 157 15.88 -0.24 22.73
CA ASP A 157 16.92 0.76 23.01
C ASP A 157 16.71 2.08 22.23
N ASN A 158 16.12 2.04 21.03
CA ASN A 158 16.06 3.20 20.13
C ASN A 158 14.71 3.38 19.40
N GLY A 159 13.75 2.49 19.60
CA GLY A 159 12.41 2.53 18.99
C GLY A 159 12.37 2.28 17.48
N GLN A 160 13.50 1.97 16.83
CA GLN A 160 13.54 1.65 15.40
C GLN A 160 12.81 0.34 15.12
N MET A 161 12.14 0.25 13.96
CA MET A 161 11.49 -0.98 13.52
C MET A 161 12.53 -2.00 13.07
N LEU A 162 12.26 -3.29 13.29
CA LEU A 162 13.11 -4.39 12.88
C LEU A 162 13.39 -4.39 11.36
N SER A 163 12.41 -3.95 10.56
CA SER A 163 12.58 -3.80 9.11
C SER A 163 13.80 -2.96 8.70
N SER A 164 14.23 -1.99 9.51
CA SER A 164 15.39 -1.14 9.19
C SER A 164 16.71 -1.90 9.10
N VAL A 165 16.84 -3.01 9.83
CA VAL A 165 18.03 -3.87 9.79
C VAL A 165 18.09 -4.69 8.49
N TRP A 166 16.94 -4.90 7.86
CA TRP A 166 16.81 -5.76 6.69
C TRP A 166 16.85 -5.00 5.36
N THR A 167 16.41 -3.75 5.30
CA THR A 167 16.06 -3.06 4.05
C THR A 167 17.14 -3.13 2.96
N GLU A 168 18.36 -2.72 3.28
CA GLU A 168 19.50 -2.74 2.33
C GLU A 168 19.83 -4.16 1.88
N GLN A 169 19.92 -5.07 2.85
CA GLN A 169 20.37 -6.44 2.60
C GLN A 169 19.36 -7.27 1.83
N ILE A 170 18.07 -7.17 2.14
CA ILE A 170 17.02 -7.88 1.41
C ILE A 170 16.91 -7.36 -0.02
N THR A 171 17.14 -6.06 -0.23
CA THR A 171 17.23 -5.48 -1.58
C THR A 171 18.43 -6.07 -2.35
N GLU A 172 19.61 -6.16 -1.72
CA GLU A 172 20.81 -6.81 -2.29
C GLU A 172 20.51 -8.28 -2.68
N ILE A 173 19.89 -9.05 -1.77
CA ILE A 173 19.55 -10.47 -2.00
C ILE A 173 18.52 -10.60 -3.13
N LEU A 174 17.49 -9.76 -3.17
CA LEU A 174 16.45 -9.84 -4.20
C LEU A 174 17.02 -9.53 -5.59
N ASN A 175 17.84 -8.49 -5.72
CA ASN A 175 18.52 -8.17 -6.97
C ASN A 175 19.41 -9.34 -7.43
N TRP A 176 20.19 -9.93 -6.51
CA TRP A 176 20.99 -11.12 -6.81
C TRP A 176 20.10 -12.28 -7.29
N TYR A 177 19.00 -12.56 -6.60
CA TYR A 177 18.08 -13.66 -6.91
C TYR A 177 17.45 -13.47 -8.29
N MET A 178 17.01 -12.25 -8.60
CA MET A 178 16.40 -11.92 -9.88
C MET A 178 17.37 -12.11 -11.06
N LYS A 179 18.63 -11.68 -10.91
CA LYS A 179 19.68 -11.92 -11.92
C LYS A 179 20.00 -13.40 -12.06
N LYS A 180 20.16 -14.10 -10.93
CA LYS A 180 20.55 -15.52 -10.90
C LYS A 180 19.59 -16.41 -11.68
N TYR A 181 18.29 -16.11 -11.59
CA TYR A 181 17.22 -16.92 -12.15
C TYR A 181 16.55 -16.30 -13.38
N ASP A 182 17.13 -15.24 -13.96
CA ASP A 182 16.60 -14.53 -15.14
C ASP A 182 15.10 -14.20 -15.01
N ILE A 183 14.73 -13.63 -13.86
CA ILE A 183 13.34 -13.26 -13.57
C ILE A 183 12.88 -12.20 -14.56
N LYS A 184 11.69 -12.40 -15.14
CA LYS A 184 11.00 -11.49 -16.08
C LYS A 184 9.70 -10.91 -15.50
N TYR A 185 9.11 -11.59 -14.52
CA TYR A 185 7.90 -11.14 -13.85
C TYR A 185 8.05 -11.24 -12.34
N VAL A 186 7.61 -10.21 -11.62
CA VAL A 186 7.50 -10.23 -10.16
C VAL A 186 6.05 -9.98 -9.79
N ILE A 187 5.39 -10.98 -9.18
CA ILE A 187 4.06 -10.84 -8.59
C ILE A 187 4.24 -10.62 -7.09
N ASP A 188 3.98 -9.40 -6.65
CA ASP A 188 4.02 -9.04 -5.24
C ASP A 188 2.65 -9.28 -4.60
N LEU A 189 2.56 -10.37 -3.84
CA LEU A 189 1.43 -10.75 -2.99
C LEU A 189 1.77 -10.55 -1.50
N LEU A 190 2.57 -9.55 -1.16
CA LEU A 190 2.75 -9.08 0.21
C LEU A 190 1.53 -8.27 0.64
N SER A 191 1.00 -8.55 1.84
CA SER A 191 -0.29 -8.00 2.26
C SER A 191 -0.24 -6.74 3.07
N GLU A 192 0.86 -6.55 3.76
CA GLU A 192 1.06 -5.45 4.68
C GLU A 192 2.14 -4.56 4.09
N GLU A 193 1.95 -3.26 4.25
CA GLU A 193 2.91 -2.32 3.71
C GLU A 193 4.27 -2.45 4.38
N SER A 194 4.32 -2.84 5.65
CA SER A 194 5.59 -3.10 6.36
C SER A 194 6.47 -4.13 5.65
N TYR A 195 5.87 -5.08 4.92
CA TYR A 195 6.58 -6.05 4.10
C TYR A 195 6.92 -5.49 2.71
N GLN A 196 6.02 -4.73 2.09
CA GLN A 196 6.28 -4.14 0.77
C GLN A 196 7.37 -3.06 0.86
N ALA A 197 7.37 -2.24 1.90
CA ALA A 197 8.34 -1.19 2.16
C ALA A 197 9.70 -1.72 2.64
N LEU A 198 9.84 -3.05 2.82
CA LEU A 198 11.11 -3.69 3.15
C LEU A 198 12.13 -3.57 2.02
N PHE A 199 11.66 -3.44 0.78
CA PHE A 199 12.50 -3.37 -0.41
C PHE A 199 12.71 -1.92 -0.85
N ILE A 200 13.93 -1.59 -1.28
CA ILE A 200 14.21 -0.32 -1.97
C ILE A 200 13.81 -0.47 -3.43
N TRP A 201 12.50 -0.42 -3.70
CA TRP A 201 11.92 -0.71 -5.02
C TRP A 201 12.53 0.07 -6.17
N ARG A 202 12.93 1.33 -5.95
CA ARG A 202 13.57 2.12 -7.00
C ARG A 202 14.88 1.52 -7.48
N GLU A 203 15.71 1.01 -6.57
CA GLU A 203 16.97 0.36 -6.96
C GLU A 203 16.68 -0.89 -7.78
N ILE A 204 15.70 -1.67 -7.34
CA ILE A 204 15.25 -2.87 -8.06
C ILE A 204 14.75 -2.50 -9.47
N TYR A 205 13.89 -1.48 -9.62
CA TYR A 205 13.40 -1.04 -10.93
C TYR A 205 14.51 -0.49 -11.83
N GLN A 206 15.51 0.17 -11.25
CA GLN A 206 16.66 0.70 -11.99
C GLN A 206 17.56 -0.41 -12.51
N GLU A 207 17.76 -1.46 -11.71
CA GLU A 207 18.57 -2.62 -12.05
C GLU A 207 17.85 -3.58 -13.02
N HIS A 208 16.53 -3.66 -12.93
CA HIS A 208 15.70 -4.64 -13.64
C HIS A 208 14.63 -3.98 -14.52
N LYS A 209 15.06 -3.14 -15.48
CA LYS A 209 14.17 -2.31 -16.31
C LYS A 209 13.25 -3.12 -17.24
N GLU A 210 13.67 -4.32 -17.60
CA GLU A 210 12.95 -5.25 -18.46
C GLU A 210 11.96 -6.15 -17.71
N VAL A 211 11.97 -6.12 -16.37
CA VAL A 211 11.09 -6.93 -15.54
C VAL A 211 9.72 -6.27 -15.40
N LYS A 212 8.65 -7.05 -15.59
CA LYS A 212 7.28 -6.61 -15.33
C LYS A 212 6.95 -6.85 -13.86
N PHE A 213 6.75 -5.77 -13.11
CA PHE A 213 6.30 -5.82 -11.72
C PHE A 213 4.77 -5.76 -11.65
N LEU A 214 4.20 -6.55 -10.74
CA LEU A 214 2.78 -6.68 -10.50
C LEU A 214 2.55 -6.56 -8.99
N HIS A 215 2.49 -5.32 -8.48
CA HIS A 215 2.22 -5.04 -7.07
C HIS A 215 0.72 -5.10 -6.79
N ARG A 216 0.28 -6.04 -5.97
CA ARG A 216 -1.15 -6.15 -5.70
C ARG A 216 -1.66 -4.98 -4.87
N VAL A 217 -2.83 -4.51 -5.24
CA VAL A 217 -3.69 -3.64 -4.45
C VAL A 217 -5.13 -4.11 -4.58
N TYR A 218 -5.95 -3.85 -3.58
CA TYR A 218 -7.35 -4.22 -3.57
C TYR A 218 -8.24 -2.98 -3.60
N LYS A 219 -9.44 -3.13 -4.17
CA LYS A 219 -10.38 -2.02 -4.29
C LYS A 219 -10.95 -1.60 -2.96
N ASN A 220 -11.34 -2.57 -2.12
CA ASN A 220 -12.18 -2.33 -0.95
C ASN A 220 -11.47 -2.60 0.38
N SER A 221 -10.31 -3.25 0.38
CA SER A 221 -9.59 -3.61 1.61
C SER A 221 -8.08 -3.42 1.50
N ALA A 222 -7.42 -3.21 2.66
CA ALA A 222 -5.97 -3.20 2.79
C ALA A 222 -5.57 -3.85 4.12
N GLY A 223 -4.29 -4.17 4.32
CA GLY A 223 -3.84 -4.75 5.57
C GLY A 223 -3.98 -6.25 5.65
N PRO A 224 -3.76 -6.80 6.86
CA PRO A 224 -3.76 -8.24 7.11
C PRO A 224 -5.06 -8.96 6.71
N ILE A 225 -6.17 -8.25 6.48
CA ILE A 225 -7.43 -8.86 6.00
C ILE A 225 -7.31 -9.35 4.55
N THR A 226 -6.46 -8.70 3.74
CA THR A 226 -6.23 -9.04 2.32
C THR A 226 -5.42 -10.32 2.11
N LEU A 227 -4.82 -10.88 3.19
CA LEU A 227 -4.09 -12.16 3.15
C LEU A 227 -4.97 -13.32 2.65
N ILE A 228 -6.25 -13.33 3.02
CA ILE A 228 -7.18 -14.39 2.59
C ILE A 228 -7.42 -14.32 1.08
N ASN A 229 -7.68 -13.12 0.56
CA ASN A 229 -7.87 -12.89 -0.88
C ASN A 229 -6.62 -13.26 -1.67
N SER A 230 -5.44 -12.95 -1.13
CA SER A 230 -4.18 -13.26 -1.79
C SER A 230 -3.87 -14.75 -1.80
N ALA A 231 -4.25 -15.48 -0.75
CA ALA A 231 -4.17 -16.94 -0.75
C ALA A 231 -5.13 -17.55 -1.76
N ILE A 232 -6.35 -17.02 -1.88
CA ILE A 232 -7.32 -17.48 -2.89
C ILE A 232 -6.77 -17.23 -4.31
N TYR A 233 -6.24 -16.03 -4.58
CA TYR A 233 -5.60 -15.71 -5.86
C TYR A 233 -4.43 -16.64 -6.16
N PHE A 234 -3.49 -16.78 -5.21
CA PHE A 234 -2.33 -17.64 -5.36
C PHE A 234 -2.72 -19.11 -5.60
N PHE A 235 -3.75 -19.60 -4.91
CA PHE A 235 -4.24 -20.96 -5.12
C PHE A 235 -4.82 -21.17 -6.53
N TYR A 236 -5.79 -20.35 -6.93
CA TYR A 236 -6.46 -20.54 -8.22
C TYR A 236 -5.55 -20.17 -9.38
N GLU A 237 -4.98 -18.97 -9.38
CA GLU A 237 -4.26 -18.44 -10.53
C GLU A 237 -2.85 -19.04 -10.65
N THR A 238 -2.17 -19.31 -9.52
CA THR A 238 -0.79 -19.82 -9.55
C THR A 238 -0.70 -21.33 -9.38
N MET A 239 -1.22 -21.88 -8.29
CA MET A 239 -1.04 -23.31 -7.98
C MET A 239 -1.86 -24.21 -8.90
N LYS A 240 -3.10 -23.83 -9.23
CA LYS A 240 -4.03 -24.65 -9.99
C LYS A 240 -3.97 -24.38 -11.49
N GLU A 241 -4.26 -23.15 -11.90
CA GLU A 241 -4.40 -22.79 -13.33
C GLU A 241 -3.05 -22.40 -13.97
N LYS A 242 -2.03 -22.11 -13.16
CA LYS A 242 -0.68 -21.75 -13.61
C LYS A 242 -0.67 -20.63 -14.66
N ILE A 243 -1.35 -19.54 -14.33
CA ILE A 243 -1.58 -18.39 -15.20
C ILE A 243 -0.29 -17.91 -15.87
N ASP A 244 -0.41 -17.52 -17.12
CA ASP A 244 0.64 -16.81 -17.84
C ASP A 244 0.76 -15.36 -17.32
N PRO A 245 1.88 -14.97 -16.67
CA PRO A 245 2.05 -13.63 -16.12
C PRO A 245 1.93 -12.49 -17.15
N GLU A 246 2.16 -12.78 -18.44
CA GLU A 246 1.95 -11.80 -19.51
C GLU A 246 0.50 -11.37 -19.62
N LYS A 247 -0.43 -12.31 -19.38
CA LYS A 247 -1.88 -12.12 -19.50
C LYS A 247 -2.51 -11.43 -18.29
N ILE A 248 -1.75 -11.20 -17.23
CA ILE A 248 -2.22 -10.45 -16.07
C ILE A 248 -2.32 -8.96 -16.47
N PRO A 249 -3.52 -8.37 -16.46
CA PRO A 249 -3.69 -6.96 -16.80
C PRO A 249 -3.10 -6.07 -15.70
N VAL A 250 -2.63 -4.89 -16.10
CA VAL A 250 -1.93 -3.93 -15.26
C VAL A 250 -2.79 -2.67 -15.15
N ASP A 251 -2.89 -2.10 -13.95
CA ASP A 251 -3.73 -0.92 -13.66
C ASP A 251 -5.22 -1.09 -14.02
N GLU A 252 -5.69 -2.34 -14.02
CA GLU A 252 -7.08 -2.73 -14.26
C GLU A 252 -7.59 -3.63 -13.14
N PHE A 253 -8.83 -3.42 -12.72
CA PHE A 253 -9.46 -4.26 -11.71
C PHE A 253 -9.85 -5.61 -12.31
N ILE A 254 -9.35 -6.67 -11.70
CA ILE A 254 -9.65 -8.05 -12.01
C ILE A 254 -10.73 -8.52 -11.05
N GLN A 255 -11.91 -8.79 -11.60
CA GLN A 255 -12.99 -9.46 -10.91
C GLN A 255 -12.93 -10.97 -11.21
N ARG A 256 -13.17 -11.78 -10.18
CA ARG A 256 -13.22 -13.24 -10.25
C ARG A 256 -14.31 -13.72 -9.32
N ASP A 257 -14.99 -14.80 -9.70
CA ASP A 257 -16.12 -15.34 -8.92
C ASP A 257 -15.73 -15.80 -7.51
N TYR A 258 -14.44 -16.14 -7.31
CA TYR A 258 -13.92 -16.52 -6.00
C TYR A 258 -13.60 -15.33 -5.09
N PHE A 259 -13.56 -14.12 -5.63
CA PHE A 259 -13.60 -12.89 -4.85
C PHE A 259 -15.06 -12.51 -4.70
N GLN A 260 -15.57 -12.46 -3.46
CA GLN A 260 -16.98 -12.14 -3.19
C GLN A 260 -17.30 -10.71 -3.68
N ASP A 261 -17.00 -9.70 -2.85
CA ASP A 261 -17.22 -8.29 -3.15
C ASP A 261 -15.90 -7.53 -3.34
N GLU A 262 -14.82 -8.24 -3.67
CA GLU A 262 -13.48 -7.67 -3.77
C GLU A 262 -12.95 -7.72 -5.20
N MET A 263 -12.07 -6.78 -5.54
CA MET A 263 -11.32 -6.80 -6.79
C MET A 263 -9.85 -6.55 -6.52
N ILE A 264 -9.00 -7.28 -7.24
CA ILE A 264 -7.55 -7.10 -7.21
C ILE A 264 -7.11 -6.29 -8.43
N LEU A 265 -6.14 -5.42 -8.26
CA LEU A 265 -5.45 -4.72 -9.33
C LEU A 265 -3.95 -4.88 -9.12
N PHE A 266 -3.19 -4.91 -10.22
CA PHE A 266 -1.73 -4.96 -10.16
C PHE A 266 -1.12 -3.65 -10.67
N GLU A 267 -0.37 -2.99 -9.80
CA GLU A 267 0.36 -1.76 -10.12
C GLU A 267 1.71 -2.11 -10.76
N PRO A 268 2.13 -1.43 -11.85
CA PRO A 268 3.43 -1.64 -12.48
C PRO A 268 4.59 -1.07 -11.67
N GLN A 269 4.29 -0.19 -10.72
CA GLN A 269 5.20 0.38 -9.75
C GLN A 269 4.51 0.41 -8.40
N PHE A 270 5.27 0.24 -7.33
CA PHE A 270 4.77 0.29 -5.98
C PHE A 270 4.06 1.63 -5.74
N MET A 271 2.78 1.58 -5.36
CA MET A 271 1.89 2.74 -5.22
C MET A 271 1.72 3.61 -6.47
N GLY A 272 1.84 3.03 -7.67
CA GLY A 272 1.80 3.74 -8.94
C GLY A 272 0.44 3.80 -9.66
N SER A 273 -0.62 3.13 -9.18
CA SER A 273 -1.93 3.10 -9.86
C SER A 273 -2.60 4.47 -9.86
N LYS A 274 -3.38 4.74 -10.91
CA LYS A 274 -4.25 5.93 -11.02
C LYS A 274 -5.69 5.65 -10.58
N LYS A 275 -5.97 4.45 -10.05
CA LYS A 275 -7.31 4.02 -9.60
C LYS A 275 -7.50 4.27 -8.11
N GLU A 276 -8.78 4.35 -7.70
CA GLU A 276 -9.16 4.39 -6.29
C GLU A 276 -8.94 3.01 -5.66
N VAL A 277 -7.96 2.92 -4.76
CA VAL A 277 -7.60 1.70 -4.02
C VAL A 277 -7.47 2.03 -2.53
N VAL A 278 -7.67 1.04 -1.67
CA VAL A 278 -7.49 1.20 -0.21
C VAL A 278 -6.03 0.93 0.15
N ARG A 279 -5.45 1.73 1.06
CA ARG A 279 -4.09 1.57 1.59
C ARG A 279 -4.08 1.66 3.11
N GLU A 280 -3.14 0.96 3.76
CA GLU A 280 -3.09 0.80 5.22
C GLU A 280 -2.77 2.08 5.98
N GLY A 281 -1.71 2.80 5.61
CA GLY A 281 -1.17 3.88 6.43
C GLY A 281 -1.82 5.24 6.22
N ILE A 282 -2.97 5.33 5.54
CA ILE A 282 -3.67 6.61 5.36
C ILE A 282 -4.06 7.24 6.71
N THR A 283 -4.37 6.39 7.70
CA THR A 283 -4.71 6.83 9.06
C THR A 283 -3.53 7.51 9.76
N GLU A 284 -2.30 7.12 9.44
CA GLU A 284 -1.08 7.72 10.01
C GLU A 284 -0.93 9.18 9.59
N MET A 285 -1.49 9.57 8.44
CA MET A 285 -1.41 10.94 7.92
C MET A 285 -2.40 11.88 8.62
N VAL A 286 -3.45 11.35 9.24
CA VAL A 286 -4.55 12.15 9.82
C VAL A 286 -4.04 13.16 10.87
N PRO A 287 -3.19 12.81 11.85
CA PRO A 287 -2.68 13.78 12.82
C PRO A 287 -1.88 14.92 12.17
N ALA A 288 -1.05 14.61 11.17
CA ALA A 288 -0.26 15.61 10.44
C ALA A 288 -1.16 16.54 9.62
N LEU A 289 -2.11 15.98 8.87
CA LEU A 289 -3.07 16.74 8.08
C LEU A 289 -3.99 17.60 8.94
N LYS A 290 -4.40 17.12 10.11
CA LYS A 290 -5.18 17.91 11.06
C LYS A 290 -4.41 19.13 11.58
N ARG A 291 -3.08 19.02 11.75
CA ARG A 291 -2.23 20.17 12.09
C ARG A 291 -2.06 21.14 10.92
N GLU A 292 -1.96 20.60 9.71
CA GLU A 292 -1.71 21.39 8.50
C GLU A 292 -2.97 22.14 8.01
N ILE A 293 -4.12 21.47 7.98
CA ILE A 293 -5.43 21.98 7.53
C ILE A 293 -6.25 22.61 8.69
N ARG A 294 -5.72 22.51 9.93
CA ARG A 294 -6.18 23.20 11.14
C ARG A 294 -7.70 23.14 11.32
N ALA A 295 -8.35 24.30 11.38
CA ALA A 295 -9.77 24.42 11.66
C ALA A 295 -10.62 23.92 10.47
N GLY A 296 -10.13 24.00 9.24
CA GLY A 296 -10.85 23.53 8.05
C GLY A 296 -11.09 22.02 8.07
N TRP A 297 -10.19 21.25 8.70
CA TRP A 297 -10.26 19.79 8.80
C TRP A 297 -11.59 19.28 9.37
N ASN A 298 -12.14 19.99 10.35
CA ASN A 298 -13.36 19.56 11.06
C ASN A 298 -14.63 19.70 10.20
N TYR A 299 -14.57 20.49 9.11
CA TYR A 299 -15.66 20.73 8.17
C TYR A 299 -15.55 19.90 6.88
N LEU A 300 -14.60 18.97 6.83
CA LEU A 300 -14.47 18.02 5.73
C LEU A 300 -15.25 16.74 6.02
N SER A 301 -15.85 16.16 4.99
CA SER A 301 -16.36 14.79 5.06
C SER A 301 -15.22 13.78 5.12
N ASP A 302 -15.51 12.55 5.55
CA ASP A 302 -14.51 11.50 5.62
C ASP A 302 -13.99 11.09 4.23
N ALA A 303 -14.83 11.20 3.19
CA ALA A 303 -14.40 10.97 1.82
C ALA A 303 -13.30 11.96 1.38
N VAL A 304 -13.47 13.25 1.68
CA VAL A 304 -12.47 14.28 1.38
C VAL A 304 -11.20 14.08 2.22
N ARG A 305 -11.35 13.79 3.52
CA ARG A 305 -10.21 13.50 4.42
C ARG A 305 -9.39 12.31 3.94
N ASN A 306 -10.04 11.24 3.48
CA ASN A 306 -9.37 10.05 3.00
C ASN A 306 -8.57 10.33 1.72
N GLN A 307 -9.10 11.14 0.80
CA GLN A 307 -8.35 11.54 -0.40
C GLN A 307 -7.12 12.39 -0.07
N LEU A 308 -7.25 13.33 0.87
CA LEU A 308 -6.11 14.11 1.38
C LEU A 308 -5.07 13.22 2.06
N ALA A 309 -5.52 12.26 2.87
CA ALA A 309 -4.68 11.28 3.54
C ALA A 309 -3.93 10.39 2.54
N ASN A 310 -4.60 9.88 1.51
CA ASN A 310 -3.98 9.11 0.43
C ASN A 310 -2.89 9.91 -0.29
N ALA A 311 -3.18 11.17 -0.66
CA ALA A 311 -2.21 12.03 -1.34
C ALA A 311 -0.96 12.27 -0.48
N GLU A 312 -1.15 12.58 0.79
CA GLU A 312 -0.07 12.81 1.75
C GLU A 312 0.74 11.55 2.01
N TYR A 313 0.06 10.42 2.07
CA TYR A 313 0.68 9.13 2.29
C TYR A 313 1.63 8.75 1.16
N VAL A 314 1.13 8.76 -0.09
CA VAL A 314 1.95 8.49 -1.27
C VAL A 314 3.11 9.47 -1.35
N PHE A 315 2.88 10.76 -1.07
CA PHE A 315 3.94 11.75 -1.06
C PHE A 315 5.05 11.40 -0.07
N ASN A 316 4.71 11.13 1.19
CA ASN A 316 5.70 10.82 2.22
C ASN A 316 6.49 9.55 1.89
N LYS A 317 5.81 8.52 1.38
CA LYS A 317 6.42 7.23 1.02
C LYS A 317 7.26 7.28 -0.25
N MET A 318 7.02 8.22 -1.16
CA MET A 318 7.71 8.30 -2.44
C MET A 318 8.60 9.53 -2.57
N SER A 319 8.61 10.43 -1.59
CA SER A 319 9.36 11.70 -1.62
C SER A 319 10.88 11.53 -1.77
N TYR A 320 11.44 10.38 -1.41
CA TYR A 320 12.86 10.06 -1.56
C TYR A 320 13.19 9.44 -2.92
N LEU A 321 12.19 9.08 -3.72
CA LEU A 321 12.35 8.51 -5.05
C LEU A 321 12.59 9.62 -6.07
N GLN A 322 13.83 9.75 -6.55
CA GLN A 322 14.13 10.58 -7.71
C GLN A 322 13.35 10.05 -8.92
N LEU A 323 12.70 10.96 -9.67
CA LEU A 323 11.90 10.68 -10.87
C LEU A 323 10.57 9.93 -10.64
N PHE A 324 10.10 9.79 -9.40
CA PHE A 324 8.75 9.28 -9.15
C PHE A 324 7.70 10.21 -9.75
N ASP A 325 6.68 9.62 -10.38
CA ASP A 325 5.56 10.35 -10.96
C ASP A 325 4.50 10.59 -9.88
N PHE A 326 4.45 11.81 -9.34
CA PHE A 326 3.49 12.19 -8.30
C PHE A 326 2.07 12.40 -8.83
N THR A 327 1.79 12.06 -10.10
CA THR A 327 0.45 12.16 -10.68
C THR A 327 -0.58 11.37 -9.88
N THR A 328 -0.25 10.20 -9.34
CA THR A 328 -1.16 9.42 -8.48
C THR A 328 -1.55 10.19 -7.21
N ALA A 329 -0.57 10.79 -6.54
CA ALA A 329 -0.82 11.62 -5.37
C ALA A 329 -1.65 12.87 -5.73
N ALA A 330 -1.37 13.48 -6.90
CA ALA A 330 -2.12 14.63 -7.41
C ALA A 330 -3.58 14.30 -7.74
N ILE A 331 -3.85 13.10 -8.28
CA ILE A 331 -5.22 12.63 -8.53
C ILE A 331 -6.03 12.59 -7.24
N CYS A 332 -5.43 12.11 -6.15
CA CYS A 332 -6.08 12.11 -4.84
C CYS A 332 -6.43 13.55 -4.40
N LEU A 333 -5.51 14.52 -4.58
CA LEU A 333 -5.82 15.93 -4.31
C LEU A 333 -6.96 16.46 -5.19
N PHE A 334 -6.96 16.20 -6.51
CA PHE A 334 -8.05 16.62 -7.37
C PHE A 334 -9.39 16.01 -6.94
N LYS A 335 -9.38 14.75 -6.52
CA LYS A 335 -10.59 14.07 -6.07
C LYS A 335 -11.11 14.66 -4.77
N ALA A 336 -10.22 15.03 -3.85
CA ALA A 336 -10.59 15.78 -2.64
C ALA A 336 -11.31 17.09 -2.98
N TRP A 337 -10.80 17.85 -3.95
CA TRP A 337 -11.47 19.07 -4.44
C TRP A 337 -12.84 18.76 -5.05
N GLU A 338 -12.94 17.75 -5.91
CA GLU A 338 -14.20 17.41 -6.56
C GLU A 338 -15.28 16.96 -5.58
N LEU A 339 -14.92 16.12 -4.60
CA LEU A 339 -15.84 15.65 -3.57
C LEU A 339 -16.37 16.82 -2.74
N TRP A 340 -15.47 17.67 -2.24
CA TRP A 340 -15.87 18.81 -1.42
C TRP A 340 -16.70 19.84 -2.22
N LEU A 341 -16.31 20.14 -3.47
CA LEU A 341 -17.10 21.02 -4.34
C LEU A 341 -18.46 20.43 -4.69
N GLY A 342 -18.55 19.11 -4.84
CA GLY A 342 -19.82 18.41 -4.97
C GLY A 342 -20.74 18.66 -3.77
N GLU A 343 -20.23 18.53 -2.55
CA GLU A 343 -21.01 18.82 -1.33
C GLU A 343 -21.49 20.29 -1.30
N VAL A 344 -20.62 21.23 -1.62
CA VAL A 344 -20.97 22.66 -1.71
C VAL A 344 -22.06 22.90 -2.76
N ILE A 345 -21.88 22.38 -3.97
CA ILE A 345 -22.79 22.63 -5.08
C ILE A 345 -24.13 21.96 -4.88
N TYR A 346 -24.16 20.80 -4.22
CA TYR A 346 -25.39 20.18 -3.79
C TYR A 346 -26.19 21.13 -2.89
N LYS A 347 -25.58 21.67 -1.83
CA LYS A 347 -26.26 22.64 -0.95
C LYS A 347 -26.68 23.93 -1.66
N VAL A 348 -25.81 24.48 -2.52
CA VAL A 348 -26.14 25.66 -3.35
C VAL A 348 -27.33 25.36 -4.27
N SER A 349 -27.40 24.18 -4.86
CA SER A 349 -28.51 23.76 -5.72
C SER A 349 -29.83 23.69 -4.95
N GLN A 350 -29.81 23.17 -3.71
CA GLN A 350 -30.99 23.12 -2.84
C GLN A 350 -31.44 24.52 -2.44
N ALA A 351 -30.51 25.38 -2.01
CA ALA A 351 -30.81 26.76 -1.61
C ALA A 351 -31.40 27.60 -2.76
N THR A 352 -30.94 27.38 -4.00
CA THR A 352 -31.35 28.20 -5.14
C THR A 352 -32.45 27.57 -6.00
N GLY A 353 -32.70 26.27 -5.86
CA GLY A 353 -33.58 25.51 -6.76
C GLY A 353 -33.02 25.38 -8.17
N ARG A 354 -31.71 25.60 -8.38
CA ARG A 354 -31.06 25.55 -9.69
C ARG A 354 -30.26 24.27 -9.84
N SER A 355 -30.43 23.58 -10.95
CA SER A 355 -29.64 22.39 -11.27
C SER A 355 -28.26 22.75 -11.84
N LEU A 356 -27.27 21.92 -11.55
CA LEU A 356 -25.94 22.00 -12.17
C LEU A 356 -26.02 21.76 -13.68
N LYS A 357 -25.49 22.69 -14.48
CA LYS A 357 -25.47 22.62 -15.95
C LYS A 357 -24.06 22.76 -16.50
N ASN A 358 -23.81 22.18 -17.67
CA ASN A 358 -22.60 22.46 -18.45
C ASN A 358 -22.76 23.77 -19.24
N LYS A 359 -21.69 24.15 -19.96
CA LYS A 359 -21.69 25.36 -20.82
C LYS A 359 -22.72 25.27 -21.96
N GLU A 360 -23.12 24.07 -22.34
CA GLU A 360 -24.15 23.79 -23.33
C GLU A 360 -25.57 23.82 -22.74
N GLY A 361 -25.73 24.12 -21.44
CA GLY A 361 -27.01 24.21 -20.75
C GLY A 361 -27.64 22.86 -20.36
N LYS A 362 -26.95 21.74 -20.59
CA LYS A 362 -27.40 20.39 -20.22
C LYS A 362 -27.17 20.13 -18.73
N VAL A 363 -28.17 19.59 -18.05
CA VAL A 363 -28.07 19.18 -16.64
C VAL A 363 -27.05 18.05 -16.49
N ILE A 364 -26.16 18.19 -15.51
CA ILE A 364 -25.12 17.21 -15.19
C ILE A 364 -25.41 16.62 -13.82
N ASP A 365 -25.24 15.29 -13.71
CA ASP A 365 -25.11 14.61 -12.43
C ASP A 365 -23.85 15.11 -11.70
N ILE A 366 -24.00 15.53 -10.45
CA ILE A 366 -22.92 16.06 -9.62
C ILE A 366 -21.76 15.08 -9.48
N ASN A 367 -22.06 13.77 -9.48
CA ASN A 367 -21.04 12.71 -9.36
C ASN A 367 -20.19 12.55 -10.63
N LYS A 368 -20.65 13.10 -11.76
CA LYS A 368 -19.96 13.08 -13.05
C LYS A 368 -19.35 14.43 -13.42
N ALA A 369 -19.55 15.44 -12.58
CA ALA A 369 -19.10 16.79 -12.84
C ALA A 369 -17.59 16.93 -12.59
N THR A 370 -16.96 17.79 -13.40
CA THR A 370 -15.54 18.12 -13.30
C THR A 370 -15.36 19.46 -12.59
N LEU A 371 -14.11 19.78 -12.19
CA LEU A 371 -13.75 21.12 -11.68
C LEU A 371 -14.19 22.25 -12.62
N GLY A 372 -14.16 22.02 -13.94
CA GLY A 372 -14.63 23.00 -14.92
C GLY A 372 -16.14 23.26 -14.84
N ASN A 373 -16.94 22.20 -14.58
CA ASN A 373 -18.38 22.34 -14.41
C ASN A 373 -18.72 23.08 -13.12
N PHE A 374 -17.98 22.79 -12.03
CA PHE A 374 -18.15 23.44 -10.75
C PHE A 374 -17.83 24.94 -10.79
N ALA A 375 -16.70 25.31 -11.41
CA ALA A 375 -16.34 26.71 -11.59
C ALA A 375 -17.39 27.48 -12.41
N TYR A 376 -17.88 26.88 -13.51
CA TYR A 376 -18.91 27.49 -14.35
C TYR A 376 -20.21 27.73 -13.58
N TYR A 377 -20.68 26.71 -12.85
CA TYR A 377 -21.92 26.81 -12.07
C TYR A 377 -21.85 27.88 -10.99
N LEU A 378 -20.75 27.92 -10.23
CA LEU A 378 -20.56 28.95 -9.19
C LEU A 378 -20.49 30.36 -9.79
N GLU A 379 -19.92 30.52 -11.00
CA GLU A 379 -19.93 31.80 -11.72
C GLU A 379 -21.36 32.23 -12.13
N GLU A 380 -22.21 31.30 -12.58
CA GLU A 380 -23.62 31.57 -12.86
C GLU A 380 -24.38 31.98 -11.60
N ILE A 381 -24.18 31.24 -10.50
CA ILE A 381 -24.77 31.59 -9.20
C ILE A 381 -24.30 32.97 -8.74
N ASN A 382 -23.03 33.31 -8.93
CA ASN A 382 -22.53 34.63 -8.57
C ASN A 382 -23.25 35.76 -9.30
N LYS A 383 -23.44 35.61 -10.62
CA LYS A 383 -24.18 36.59 -11.44
C LYS A 383 -25.62 36.73 -10.95
N LEU A 384 -26.26 35.62 -10.57
CA LEU A 384 -27.62 35.62 -10.03
C LEU A 384 -27.70 36.30 -8.66
N VAL A 385 -26.74 36.05 -7.76
CA VAL A 385 -26.69 36.71 -6.44
C VAL A 385 -26.58 38.24 -6.57
N GLU A 386 -25.95 38.75 -7.63
CA GLU A 386 -25.84 40.20 -7.89
C GLU A 386 -27.15 40.84 -8.38
N VAL A 387 -28.05 40.08 -9.00
CA VAL A 387 -29.27 40.62 -9.65
C VAL A 387 -30.59 40.14 -9.06
N ASP A 388 -30.59 39.03 -8.32
CA ASP A 388 -31.79 38.41 -7.72
C ASP A 388 -31.69 38.43 -6.17
N PRO A 389 -32.40 39.36 -5.50
CA PRO A 389 -32.39 39.48 -4.04
C PRO A 389 -32.91 38.24 -3.30
N ILE A 390 -33.78 37.44 -3.93
CA ILE A 390 -34.33 36.22 -3.31
C ILE A 390 -33.23 35.15 -3.29
N ILE A 391 -32.52 34.96 -4.40
CA ILE A 391 -31.38 34.04 -4.46
C ILE A 391 -30.27 34.50 -3.50
N ALA A 392 -29.93 35.79 -3.49
CA ALA A 392 -28.94 36.34 -2.58
C ALA A 392 -29.30 36.07 -1.11
N LYS A 393 -30.56 36.27 -0.73
CA LYS A 393 -31.06 35.98 0.63
C LYS A 393 -30.94 34.49 0.97
N ARG A 394 -31.34 33.59 0.06
CA ARG A 394 -31.28 32.14 0.30
C ARG A 394 -29.83 31.64 0.44
N ILE A 395 -28.93 32.12 -0.42
CA ILE A 395 -27.49 31.83 -0.31
C ILE A 395 -26.93 32.35 1.01
N LYS A 396 -27.31 33.56 1.43
CA LYS A 396 -26.86 34.13 2.71
C LYS A 396 -27.40 33.37 3.92
N GLN A 397 -28.60 32.81 3.83
CA GLN A 397 -29.18 31.96 4.87
C GLN A 397 -28.45 30.63 4.99
N GLU A 398 -28.15 29.98 3.86
CA GLU A 398 -27.43 28.70 3.82
C GLU A 398 -25.95 28.88 4.19
N PHE A 399 -25.34 29.96 3.72
CA PHE A 399 -23.91 30.25 3.89
C PHE A 399 -23.71 31.67 4.47
N PRO A 400 -23.82 31.86 5.80
CA PRO A 400 -23.81 33.18 6.42
C PRO A 400 -22.54 34.00 6.16
N ARG A 401 -21.42 33.33 5.89
CA ARG A 401 -20.11 33.99 5.66
C ARG A 401 -19.80 34.24 4.19
N ILE A 402 -20.60 33.72 3.26
CA ILE A 402 -20.29 33.89 1.83
C ILE A 402 -20.70 35.28 1.33
N THR A 403 -19.91 35.77 0.38
CA THR A 403 -20.11 37.03 -0.36
C THR A 403 -19.90 36.77 -1.85
N SER A 404 -20.37 37.67 -2.73
CA SER A 404 -20.07 37.59 -4.17
C SER A 404 -18.55 37.54 -4.43
N GLU A 405 -17.78 38.32 -3.68
CA GLU A 405 -16.32 38.31 -3.79
C GLU A 405 -15.70 36.97 -3.38
N GLU A 406 -16.22 36.33 -2.32
CA GLU A 406 -15.79 34.97 -1.95
C GLU A 406 -16.16 33.95 -3.05
N ILE A 407 -17.33 34.04 -3.69
CA ILE A 407 -17.68 33.16 -4.83
C ILE A 407 -16.74 33.38 -6.03
N LYS A 408 -16.39 34.64 -6.35
CA LYS A 408 -15.40 34.94 -7.41
C LYS A 408 -14.03 34.36 -7.09
N ASN A 409 -13.59 34.48 -5.84
CA ASN A 409 -12.28 34.01 -5.40
C ASN A 409 -12.18 32.48 -5.42
N ILE A 410 -13.22 31.75 -5.00
CA ILE A 410 -13.21 30.28 -5.12
C ILE A 410 -13.22 29.84 -6.60
N CYS A 411 -14.02 30.48 -7.47
CA CYS A 411 -14.00 30.20 -8.90
C CYS A 411 -12.61 30.41 -9.52
N ARG A 412 -11.90 31.47 -9.12
CA ARG A 412 -10.52 31.72 -9.56
C ARG A 412 -9.60 30.58 -9.12
N GLY A 413 -9.65 30.18 -7.85
CA GLY A 413 -8.85 29.07 -7.32
C GLY A 413 -9.12 27.74 -8.03
N ILE A 414 -10.39 27.42 -8.30
CA ILE A 414 -10.76 26.20 -9.06
C ILE A 414 -10.15 26.24 -10.47
N ASN A 415 -10.26 27.37 -11.16
CA ASN A 415 -9.72 27.53 -12.50
C ASN A 415 -8.19 27.50 -12.53
N GLU A 416 -7.53 28.10 -11.55
CA GLU A 416 -6.07 28.04 -11.38
C GLU A 416 -5.63 26.59 -11.22
N VAL A 417 -6.24 25.84 -10.30
CA VAL A 417 -5.87 24.44 -10.06
C VAL A 417 -6.10 23.57 -11.28
N LYS A 418 -7.27 23.72 -11.92
CA LYS A 418 -7.62 22.99 -13.15
C LYS A 418 -6.61 23.26 -14.27
N ASN A 419 -6.31 24.53 -14.54
CA ASN A 419 -5.47 24.92 -15.66
C ASN A 419 -4.00 24.64 -15.42
N LYS A 420 -3.51 24.89 -14.19
CA LYS A 420 -2.09 24.78 -13.84
C LYS A 420 -1.67 23.34 -13.56
N TYR A 421 -2.50 22.56 -12.87
CA TYR A 421 -2.09 21.24 -12.39
C TYR A 421 -2.80 20.08 -13.09
N ARG A 422 -4.04 20.24 -13.56
CA ARG A 422 -4.83 19.09 -14.02
C ARG A 422 -4.74 18.82 -15.52
N ASN A 423 -5.08 19.81 -16.34
CA ASN A 423 -5.33 19.59 -17.78
C ASN A 423 -4.15 18.93 -18.51
N ASP A 424 -2.93 19.29 -18.14
CA ASP A 424 -1.72 18.78 -18.78
C ASP A 424 -1.14 17.54 -18.08
N TYR A 425 -1.13 17.49 -16.74
CA TYR A 425 -0.49 16.37 -16.01
C TYR A 425 -1.37 15.14 -15.85
N ALA A 426 -2.70 15.29 -15.76
CA ALA A 426 -3.58 14.13 -15.63
C ALA A 426 -3.53 13.20 -16.87
N HIS A 427 -3.12 13.73 -18.02
CA HIS A 427 -3.22 13.03 -19.31
C HIS A 427 -1.93 13.01 -20.15
N ARG A 428 -0.95 13.91 -19.94
CA ARG A 428 0.20 14.05 -20.87
C ARG A 428 1.57 14.02 -20.21
N TYR A 429 1.72 14.52 -18.98
CA TYR A 429 3.03 14.69 -18.36
C TYR A 429 3.14 14.02 -17.00
N ARG A 430 4.34 13.52 -16.68
CA ARG A 430 4.69 13.09 -15.31
C ARG A 430 4.77 14.31 -14.40
N MET A 431 4.26 14.18 -13.18
CA MET A 431 4.33 15.26 -12.19
C MET A 431 5.59 15.11 -11.36
N SER A 432 6.50 16.10 -11.44
CA SER A 432 7.70 16.13 -10.60
C SER A 432 7.36 16.40 -9.14
N LYS A 433 8.27 16.02 -8.23
CA LYS A 433 8.15 16.30 -6.80
C LYS A 433 7.93 17.78 -6.51
N GLU A 434 8.78 18.65 -7.04
CA GLU A 434 8.72 20.10 -6.83
C GLU A 434 7.38 20.69 -7.28
N PHE A 435 6.86 20.22 -8.42
CA PHE A 435 5.59 20.68 -8.94
C PHE A 435 4.41 20.18 -8.10
N TYR A 436 4.46 18.91 -7.67
CA TYR A 436 3.48 18.34 -6.76
C TYR A 436 3.48 19.03 -5.38
N GLU A 437 4.64 19.34 -4.81
CA GLU A 437 4.75 20.04 -3.52
C GLU A 437 4.07 21.42 -3.56
N LYS A 438 4.23 22.13 -4.68
CA LYS A 438 3.53 23.40 -4.91
C LYS A 438 2.01 23.20 -4.96
N PHE A 439 1.54 22.19 -5.69
CA PHE A 439 0.11 21.87 -5.78
C PHE A 439 -0.47 21.44 -4.42
N ARG A 440 0.25 20.60 -3.69
CA ARG A 440 -0.09 20.12 -2.34
C ARG A 440 -0.25 21.30 -1.39
N LYS A 441 0.70 22.24 -1.39
CA LYS A 441 0.64 23.45 -0.55
C LYS A 441 -0.59 24.30 -0.87
N GLU A 442 -0.82 24.60 -2.15
CA GLU A 442 -1.99 25.38 -2.59
C GLU A 442 -3.31 24.67 -2.24
N THR A 443 -3.34 23.33 -2.30
CA THR A 443 -4.51 22.53 -1.88
C THR A 443 -4.75 22.62 -0.38
N PHE A 444 -3.71 22.56 0.45
CA PHE A 444 -3.87 22.67 1.90
C PHE A 444 -4.26 24.09 2.32
N GLU A 445 -3.75 25.12 1.65
CA GLU A 445 -4.20 26.51 1.84
C GLU A 445 -5.68 26.65 1.47
N PHE A 446 -6.13 26.03 0.37
CA PHE A 446 -7.53 25.98 -0.02
C PHE A 446 -8.40 25.35 1.08
N PHE A 447 -8.04 24.14 1.54
CA PHE A 447 -8.83 23.43 2.56
C PHE A 447 -8.71 24.03 3.96
N ASN A 448 -7.70 24.84 4.24
CA ASN A 448 -7.65 25.67 5.44
C ASN A 448 -8.70 26.79 5.42
N LYS A 449 -8.94 27.40 4.25
CA LYS A 449 -9.82 28.56 4.11
C LYS A 449 -11.28 28.18 3.86
N TRP A 450 -11.55 27.48 2.77
CA TRP A 450 -12.89 27.43 2.19
C TRP A 450 -13.92 26.63 3.00
N PRO A 451 -13.58 25.45 3.59
CA PRO A 451 -14.49 24.75 4.48
C PRO A 451 -14.97 25.60 5.67
N LEU A 452 -14.16 26.56 6.16
CA LEU A 452 -14.54 27.47 7.24
C LEU A 452 -15.52 28.57 6.82
N ILE A 453 -15.53 28.91 5.53
CA ILE A 453 -16.42 29.93 4.97
C ILE A 453 -17.77 29.31 4.63
N PHE A 454 -17.75 28.13 4.01
CA PHE A 454 -18.97 27.42 3.64
C PHE A 454 -19.62 26.69 4.82
N GLN A 455 -18.87 26.35 5.87
CA GLN A 455 -19.37 25.69 7.09
C GLN A 455 -20.41 24.60 6.80
N LEU A 456 -20.05 23.65 5.94
CA LEU A 456 -20.94 22.55 5.62
C LEU A 456 -21.23 21.78 6.92
N ASP A 457 -22.44 21.92 7.45
CA ASP A 457 -22.89 21.12 8.59
C ASP A 457 -22.73 19.62 8.26
N LYS A 458 -22.27 18.86 9.27
CA LYS A 458 -22.08 17.41 9.18
C LYS A 458 -23.39 16.66 9.09
#